data_AF-A0A935MMP4-F1
#
_entry.id   AF-A0A935MMP4-F1
#
_cell.length_a   1.000
_cell.length_b   1.000
_cell.length_c   1.000
_cell.angle_alpha   90.00
_cell.angle_beta   90.00
_cell.angle_gamma   90.00
#
_symmetry.space_group_name_H-M   'P 1'
#
loop_
_entity.id
_entity.type
_entity.pdbx_description
1 polymer ?
#
loop_
_entity_poly.entity_id
_entity_poly.type
_entity_poly.pdbx_seq_one_letter_code
_entity_poly.pdbx_strand_id
1 'polypeptide(L)'
;MFQTRLAYLSDIDKIAKSIAEDFTGGQKITERLLKTIIDLYQSAKVEQAFKDEYFETAYHSPITGELEFFIARILFHYSALNDKKWKIYLRRQESKTAPDIRLLKNDKTFAIIEVKAKAGWIQPFLSPERYQHDKNRLANGKSPFDPDNLISNSRNQLNKYFTTFGLTSNDIFLFLPTLALVHRKKYLTDLPEYYTYFASTSGLPSENLILLSNNKRLDLSYKTSDLEPTDNFEKLMSKLATR
;
A
#
# COMPACT_ATOMS: atom_id res chain seq x y z
N MET A 1 32.03 -4.16 -4.71
CA MET A 1 30.89 -3.69 -5.53
C MET A 1 29.56 -3.86 -4.75
N PHE A 2 29.44 -3.28 -3.55
CA PHE A 2 28.20 -3.25 -2.72
C PHE A 2 27.60 -1.83 -2.61
N GLN A 3 28.21 -0.86 -3.32
CA GLN A 3 28.05 0.57 -3.09
C GLN A 3 26.82 1.18 -3.80
N THR A 4 26.08 0.41 -4.61
CA THR A 4 24.97 0.92 -5.44
C THR A 4 23.59 0.75 -4.79
N ARG A 5 23.28 -0.41 -4.19
CA ARG A 5 21.96 -0.64 -3.52
C ARG A 5 21.82 0.16 -2.23
N LEU A 6 22.89 0.25 -1.44
CA LEU A 6 22.89 1.07 -0.23
C LEU A 6 22.70 2.55 -0.57
N ALA A 7 23.37 3.06 -1.60
CA ALA A 7 23.19 4.44 -2.06
C ALA A 7 21.74 4.69 -2.48
N TYR A 8 21.17 3.81 -3.30
CA TYR A 8 19.77 3.89 -3.72
C TYR A 8 18.78 3.93 -2.54
N LEU A 9 18.92 3.00 -1.58
CA LEU A 9 18.06 2.99 -0.39
C LEU A 9 18.31 4.20 0.52
N SER A 10 19.54 4.72 0.56
CA SER A 10 19.86 5.94 1.31
C SER A 10 19.19 7.17 0.70
N ASP A 11 19.05 7.23 -0.63
CA ASP A 11 18.34 8.33 -1.29
C ASP A 11 16.83 8.24 -1.05
N ILE A 12 16.25 7.03 -1.07
CA ILE A 12 14.86 6.81 -0.63
C ILE A 12 14.69 7.24 0.84
N ASP A 13 15.65 6.92 1.71
CA ASP A 13 15.60 7.29 3.12
C ASP A 13 15.65 8.80 3.35
N LYS A 14 16.47 9.54 2.57
CA LYS A 14 16.51 11.00 2.62
C LYS A 14 15.17 11.61 2.21
N ILE A 15 14.53 11.09 1.16
CA ILE A 15 13.21 11.55 0.73
C ILE A 15 12.16 11.25 1.82
N ALA A 16 12.20 10.05 2.39
CA ALA A 16 11.32 9.65 3.50
C ALA A 16 11.46 10.59 4.71
N LYS A 17 12.70 10.95 5.07
CA LYS A 17 12.98 11.91 6.13
C LYS A 17 12.37 13.27 5.84
N SER A 18 12.62 13.80 4.64
CA SER A 18 12.10 15.12 4.25
C SER A 18 10.57 15.17 4.23
N ILE A 19 9.90 14.08 3.85
CA ILE A 19 8.43 13.97 3.95
C ILE A 19 7.96 13.95 5.40
N ALA A 20 8.68 13.27 6.29
CA ALA A 20 8.36 13.28 7.72
C ALA A 20 8.55 14.67 8.36
N GLU A 21 9.57 15.40 7.94
CA GLU A 21 9.81 16.80 8.33
C GLU A 21 8.65 17.70 7.85
N ASP A 22 8.25 17.60 6.57
CA ASP A 22 7.13 18.36 6.01
C ASP A 22 5.83 18.12 6.78
N PHE A 23 5.49 16.86 7.05
CA PHE A 23 4.29 16.51 7.82
C PHE A 23 4.36 17.03 9.25
N THR A 24 5.52 16.94 9.91
CA THR A 24 5.74 17.50 11.26
C THR A 24 5.57 19.03 11.24
N GLY A 25 5.96 19.69 10.15
CA GLY A 25 5.71 21.10 9.89
C GLY A 25 4.27 21.45 9.49
N GLY A 26 3.34 20.48 9.50
CA GLY A 26 1.93 20.70 9.18
C GLY A 26 1.61 20.77 7.67
N GLN A 27 2.55 20.40 6.81
CA GLN A 27 2.33 20.41 5.36
C GLN A 27 1.56 19.16 4.89
N LYS A 28 0.82 19.30 3.79
CA LYS A 28 0.26 18.15 3.06
C LYS A 28 1.38 17.45 2.29
N ILE A 29 1.43 16.12 2.36
CA ILE A 29 2.52 15.30 1.83
C ILE A 29 2.08 14.27 0.78
N THR A 30 0.78 14.01 0.64
CA THR A 30 0.27 12.97 -0.26
C THR A 30 0.65 13.17 -1.73
N GLU A 31 0.69 14.40 -2.23
CA GLU A 31 1.18 14.67 -3.59
C GLU A 31 2.66 14.29 -3.76
N ARG A 32 3.48 14.60 -2.75
CA ARG A 32 4.91 14.26 -2.74
C ARG A 32 5.11 12.75 -2.68
N LEU A 33 4.30 12.04 -1.89
CA LEU A 33 4.28 10.57 -1.87
C LEU A 33 3.98 10.00 -3.26
N LEU A 34 2.94 10.49 -3.94
CA LEU A 34 2.58 10.04 -5.29
C LEU A 34 3.75 10.24 -6.27
N LYS A 35 4.38 11.41 -6.26
CA LYS A 35 5.55 11.70 -7.12
C LYS A 35 6.72 10.77 -6.82
N THR A 36 7.06 10.57 -5.55
CA THR A 36 8.13 9.63 -5.17
C THR A 36 7.82 8.21 -5.61
N ILE A 37 6.56 7.75 -5.48
CA ILE A 37 6.18 6.40 -5.94
C ILE A 37 6.28 6.29 -7.47
N ILE A 38 5.91 7.34 -8.22
CA ILE A 38 6.14 7.39 -9.68
C ILE A 38 7.62 7.22 -9.99
N ASP A 39 8.50 7.94 -9.28
CA ASP A 39 9.95 7.84 -9.45
C ASP A 39 10.46 6.43 -9.13
N LEU A 40 9.96 5.77 -8.07
CA LEU A 40 10.28 4.37 -7.78
C LEU A 40 9.92 3.45 -8.97
N TYR A 41 8.74 3.63 -9.57
CA TYR A 41 8.38 2.90 -10.78
C TYR A 41 9.29 3.21 -11.97
N GLN A 42 9.68 4.47 -12.17
CA GLN A 42 10.60 4.83 -13.26
C GLN A 42 11.98 4.21 -13.05
N SER A 43 12.50 4.22 -11.82
CA SER A 43 13.76 3.56 -11.49
C SER A 43 13.71 2.06 -11.74
N ALA A 44 12.58 1.40 -11.43
CA ALA A 44 12.43 -0.03 -11.70
C ALA A 44 12.37 -0.37 -13.20
N LYS A 45 11.91 0.57 -14.03
CA LYS A 45 11.88 0.42 -15.50
C LYS A 45 13.24 0.61 -16.17
N VAL A 46 14.34 0.78 -15.41
CA VAL A 46 15.68 1.01 -15.96
C VAL A 46 16.12 -0.08 -16.94
N GLU A 47 15.69 -1.33 -16.74
CA GLU A 47 15.96 -2.45 -17.66
C GLU A 47 15.45 -2.18 -19.09
N GLN A 48 14.39 -1.39 -19.23
CA GLN A 48 13.84 -1.02 -20.54
C GLN A 48 14.76 -0.11 -21.35
N ALA A 49 15.69 0.60 -20.68
CA ALA A 49 16.69 1.43 -21.35
C ALA A 49 17.77 0.60 -22.08
N PHE A 50 17.84 -0.71 -21.83
CA PHE A 50 18.77 -1.63 -22.48
C PHE A 50 18.14 -2.41 -23.63
N LYS A 51 16.88 -2.12 -24.00
CA LYS A 51 16.22 -2.81 -25.13
C LYS A 51 16.94 -2.51 -26.44
N ASP A 52 17.21 -3.56 -27.21
CA ASP A 52 17.78 -3.47 -28.55
C ASP A 52 17.24 -4.61 -29.45
N GLU A 53 17.87 -4.87 -30.59
CA GLU A 53 17.44 -5.92 -31.52
C GLU A 53 17.64 -7.37 -30.99
N TYR A 54 18.43 -7.56 -29.93
CA TYR A 54 18.75 -8.86 -29.33
C TYR A 54 18.28 -9.02 -27.88
N PHE A 55 17.92 -7.92 -27.21
CA PHE A 55 17.45 -7.91 -25.83
C PHE A 55 16.11 -7.20 -25.68
N GLU A 56 15.13 -7.92 -25.13
CA GLU A 56 13.84 -7.35 -24.74
C GLU A 56 13.43 -7.79 -23.32
N THR A 57 12.74 -6.90 -22.60
CA THR A 57 12.06 -7.19 -21.34
C THR A 57 10.58 -6.82 -21.41
N ALA A 58 9.72 -7.70 -20.91
CA ALA A 58 8.26 -7.55 -20.92
C ALA A 58 7.73 -6.77 -19.70
N TYR A 59 8.42 -6.82 -18.56
CA TYR A 59 7.99 -6.20 -17.31
C TYR A 59 9.18 -5.69 -16.50
N HIS A 60 8.95 -4.68 -15.67
CA HIS A 60 9.96 -4.16 -14.76
C HIS A 60 10.03 -4.99 -13.47
N SER A 61 11.16 -4.93 -12.76
CA SER A 61 11.29 -5.50 -11.42
C SER A 61 10.23 -4.94 -10.45
N PRO A 62 9.62 -5.75 -9.55
CA PRO A 62 8.61 -5.28 -8.61
C PRO A 62 9.17 -4.22 -7.64
N ILE A 63 8.38 -3.18 -7.34
CA ILE A 63 8.78 -2.09 -6.41
C ILE A 63 8.28 -2.28 -4.97
N THR A 64 7.58 -3.38 -4.66
CA THR A 64 6.99 -3.60 -3.33
C THR A 64 8.07 -3.54 -2.25
N GLY A 65 9.25 -4.07 -2.57
CA GLY A 65 10.52 -3.94 -1.86
C GLY A 65 10.75 -2.56 -1.27
N GLU A 66 10.89 -1.62 -2.19
CA GLU A 66 11.24 -0.22 -2.03
C GLU A 66 10.08 0.59 -1.43
N LEU A 67 8.84 0.28 -1.82
CA LEU A 67 7.66 0.97 -1.32
C LEU A 67 7.45 0.73 0.17
N GLU A 68 7.52 -0.53 0.62
CA GLU A 68 7.41 -0.84 2.05
C GLU A 68 8.54 -0.19 2.86
N PHE A 69 9.77 -0.21 2.33
CA PHE A 69 10.90 0.47 2.96
C PHE A 69 10.64 1.97 3.06
N PHE A 70 10.20 2.61 1.98
CA PHE A 70 9.90 4.04 1.95
C PHE A 70 8.85 4.44 3.00
N ILE A 71 7.71 3.74 3.06
CA ILE A 71 6.66 4.00 4.04
C ILE A 71 7.16 3.75 5.48
N ALA A 72 7.88 2.66 5.71
CA ALA A 72 8.44 2.34 7.03
C ALA A 72 9.43 3.42 7.50
N ARG A 73 10.23 3.99 6.58
CA ARG A 73 11.19 5.04 6.89
C ARG A 73 10.53 6.39 7.17
N ILE A 74 9.43 6.74 6.50
CA ILE A 74 8.65 7.94 6.87
C ILE A 74 8.16 7.83 8.32
N LEU A 75 7.61 6.67 8.70
CA LEU A 75 7.13 6.42 10.07
C LEU A 75 8.26 6.46 11.11
N PHE A 76 9.42 5.90 10.77
CA PHE A 76 10.61 5.95 11.62
C PHE A 76 11.06 7.40 11.86
N HIS A 77 11.23 8.19 10.80
CA HIS A 77 11.68 9.58 10.91
C HIS A 77 10.67 10.44 11.64
N TYR A 78 9.37 10.27 11.36
CA TYR A 78 8.32 10.96 12.09
C TYR A 78 8.37 10.65 13.59
N SER A 79 8.52 9.37 13.95
CA SER A 79 8.68 8.97 15.35
C SER A 79 9.88 9.63 16.02
N ALA A 80 11.03 9.67 15.33
CA ALA A 80 12.25 10.28 15.86
C ALA A 80 12.12 11.80 16.04
N LEU A 81 11.52 12.49 15.07
CA LEU A 81 11.31 13.95 15.10
C LEU A 81 10.35 14.38 16.21
N ASN A 82 9.43 13.50 16.62
CA ASN A 82 8.35 13.82 17.57
C ASN A 82 8.43 13.03 18.90
N ASP A 83 9.61 12.48 19.23
CA ASP A 83 9.90 11.64 20.41
C ASP A 83 8.80 10.59 20.71
N LYS A 84 8.27 9.95 19.66
CA LYS A 84 7.20 8.95 19.82
C LYS A 84 7.71 7.61 20.34
N LYS A 85 9.03 7.39 20.25
CA LYS A 85 9.73 6.15 20.67
C LYS A 85 9.15 4.89 20.03
N TRP A 86 8.67 5.00 18.79
CA TRP A 86 8.21 3.86 18.02
C TRP A 86 9.39 3.02 17.55
N LYS A 87 9.24 1.71 17.65
CA LYS A 87 10.10 0.74 16.97
C LYS A 87 9.35 0.25 15.74
N ILE A 88 9.99 0.36 14.58
CA ILE A 88 9.42 -0.02 13.29
C ILE A 88 10.09 -1.30 12.82
N TYR A 89 9.31 -2.34 12.61
CA TYR A 89 9.77 -3.57 11.99
C TYR A 89 9.24 -3.67 10.56
N LEU A 90 10.17 -3.86 9.62
CA LEU A 90 9.88 -4.11 8.21
C LEU A 90 9.97 -5.62 7.96
N ARG A 91 8.89 -6.25 7.50
CA ARG A 91 8.81 -7.68 7.14
C ARG A 91 9.33 -8.65 8.21
N ARG A 92 9.18 -8.30 9.49
CA ARG A 92 9.70 -9.13 10.59
C ARG A 92 8.65 -10.14 11.04
N GLN A 93 8.95 -11.41 10.85
CA GLN A 93 8.07 -12.51 11.27
C GLN A 93 8.03 -12.70 12.78
N GLU A 94 6.86 -13.04 13.29
CA GLU A 94 6.62 -13.54 14.65
C GLU A 94 5.50 -14.58 14.59
N SER A 95 5.70 -15.75 15.20
CA SER A 95 4.71 -16.84 15.21
C SER A 95 4.15 -17.18 13.81
N LYS A 96 5.02 -17.24 12.79
CA LYS A 96 4.69 -17.49 11.37
C LYS A 96 3.79 -16.43 10.71
N THR A 97 3.72 -15.25 11.32
CA THR A 97 2.97 -14.09 10.83
C THR A 97 3.96 -12.96 10.56
N ALA A 98 4.06 -12.50 9.32
CA ALA A 98 5.02 -11.48 8.89
C ALA A 98 4.27 -10.30 8.25
N PRO A 99 3.92 -9.27 9.03
CA PRO A 99 3.36 -8.04 8.47
C PRO A 99 4.40 -7.30 7.62
N ASP A 100 3.93 -6.58 6.60
CA ASP A 100 4.80 -5.74 5.77
C ASP A 100 5.48 -4.67 6.64
N ILE A 101 4.70 -3.92 7.43
CA ILE A 101 5.18 -2.94 8.41
C ILE A 101 4.47 -3.14 9.75
N ARG A 102 5.24 -3.29 10.84
CA ARG A 102 4.74 -3.42 12.21
C ARG A 102 5.30 -2.31 13.10
N LEU A 103 4.41 -1.59 13.79
CA LEU A 103 4.76 -0.51 14.70
C LEU A 103 4.60 -0.95 16.15
N LEU A 104 5.63 -0.71 16.95
CA LEU A 104 5.65 -1.03 18.36
C LEU A 104 5.96 0.21 19.20
N LYS A 105 5.38 0.26 20.40
CA LYS A 105 5.69 1.24 21.44
C LYS A 105 5.75 0.50 22.77
N ASN A 106 6.81 0.73 23.56
CA ASN A 106 7.07 -0.02 24.80
C ASN A 106 7.01 -1.55 24.58
N ASP A 107 7.62 -2.02 23.49
CA ASP A 107 7.65 -3.41 23.03
C ASP A 107 6.29 -4.08 22.76
N LYS A 108 5.19 -3.32 22.76
CA LYS A 108 3.87 -3.79 22.35
C LYS A 108 3.55 -3.30 20.94
N THR A 109 3.09 -4.21 20.09
CA THR A 109 2.55 -3.84 18.77
C THR A 109 1.29 -3.02 18.95
N PHE A 110 1.21 -1.87 18.27
CA PHE A 110 0.02 -1.01 18.30
C PHE A 110 -0.59 -0.76 16.93
N ALA A 111 0.13 -1.06 15.85
CA ALA A 111 -0.40 -0.96 14.49
C ALA A 111 0.35 -1.84 13.50
N ILE A 112 -0.36 -2.23 12.44
CA ILE A 112 0.18 -2.91 11.25
C ILE A 112 -0.27 -2.16 10.00
N ILE A 113 0.63 -2.05 9.02
CA ILE A 113 0.31 -1.55 7.69
C ILE A 113 0.69 -2.62 6.67
N GLU A 114 -0.31 -3.11 5.94
CA GLU A 114 -0.17 -3.98 4.77
C GLU A 114 -0.02 -3.13 3.52
N VAL A 115 1.05 -3.31 2.78
CA VAL A 115 1.37 -2.50 1.59
C VAL A 115 1.07 -3.31 0.35
N LYS A 116 0.30 -2.73 -0.57
CA LYS A 116 0.03 -3.30 -1.89
C LYS A 116 0.41 -2.27 -2.95
N ALA A 117 1.60 -2.42 -3.55
CA ALA A 117 2.05 -1.55 -4.64
C ALA A 117 1.08 -1.56 -5.84
N LYS A 118 0.50 -2.73 -6.11
CA LYS A 118 -0.53 -3.00 -7.12
C LYS A 118 -1.50 -4.05 -6.56
N ALA A 119 -2.79 -3.91 -6.86
CA ALA A 119 -3.86 -4.79 -6.34
C ALA A 119 -4.53 -5.64 -7.44
N GLY A 120 -3.80 -5.98 -8.51
CA GLY A 120 -4.35 -6.65 -9.69
C GLY A 120 -4.93 -8.06 -9.42
N TRP A 121 -4.44 -8.79 -8.43
CA TRP A 121 -4.90 -10.15 -8.12
C TRP A 121 -5.99 -10.19 -7.02
N ILE A 122 -6.03 -9.19 -6.13
CA ILE A 122 -7.06 -9.04 -5.09
C ILE A 122 -8.25 -8.18 -5.52
N GLN A 123 -8.44 -7.94 -6.82
CA GLN A 123 -9.51 -7.04 -7.28
C GLN A 123 -10.91 -7.37 -6.72
N PRO A 124 -11.35 -8.64 -6.60
CA PRO A 124 -12.65 -8.96 -5.99
C PRO A 124 -12.76 -8.57 -4.51
N PHE A 125 -11.64 -8.48 -3.80
CA PHE A 125 -11.61 -8.01 -2.42
C PHE A 125 -11.85 -6.50 -2.30
N LEU A 126 -11.54 -5.75 -3.36
CA LEU A 126 -11.62 -4.29 -3.38
C LEU A 126 -12.69 -3.73 -4.31
N SER A 127 -13.21 -4.48 -5.29
CA SER A 127 -14.19 -3.99 -6.25
C SER A 127 -15.47 -4.83 -6.25
N PRO A 128 -16.64 -4.21 -5.99
CA PRO A 128 -17.92 -4.92 -6.05
C PRO A 128 -18.25 -5.39 -7.47
N GLU A 129 -17.98 -4.60 -8.52
CA GLU A 129 -18.26 -5.05 -9.89
C GLU A 129 -17.32 -6.18 -10.33
N ARG A 130 -16.06 -6.17 -9.88
CA ARG A 130 -15.16 -7.28 -10.18
C ARG A 130 -15.60 -8.55 -9.48
N TYR A 131 -16.03 -8.45 -8.22
CA TYR A 131 -16.61 -9.56 -7.49
C TYR A 131 -17.81 -10.15 -8.24
N GLN A 132 -18.77 -9.31 -8.64
CA GLN A 132 -19.96 -9.79 -9.37
C GLN A 132 -19.61 -10.41 -10.72
N HIS A 133 -18.66 -9.80 -11.46
CA HIS A 133 -18.16 -10.35 -12.72
C HIS A 133 -17.57 -11.74 -12.52
N ASP A 134 -16.74 -11.94 -11.49
CA ASP A 134 -16.09 -13.22 -11.22
C ASP A 134 -17.08 -14.26 -10.69
N LYS A 135 -18.06 -13.88 -9.84
CA LYS A 135 -19.20 -14.74 -9.45
C LYS A 135 -20.00 -15.21 -10.65
N ASN A 136 -20.32 -14.32 -11.58
CA ASN A 136 -21.05 -14.67 -12.81
C ASN A 136 -20.25 -15.64 -13.68
N ARG A 137 -18.93 -15.47 -13.78
CA ARG A 137 -18.08 -16.41 -14.52
C ARG A 137 -18.02 -17.79 -13.87
N LEU A 138 -17.93 -17.84 -12.54
CA LEU A 138 -17.97 -19.08 -11.78
C LEU A 138 -19.30 -19.82 -11.98
N ALA A 139 -20.42 -19.13 -11.78
CA ALA A 139 -21.76 -19.71 -11.93
C ALA A 139 -22.03 -20.26 -13.34
N ASN A 140 -21.44 -19.65 -14.36
CA ASN A 140 -21.58 -20.07 -15.75
C ASN A 140 -20.47 -21.04 -16.23
N GLY A 141 -19.64 -21.59 -15.33
CA GLY A 141 -18.57 -22.51 -15.68
C GLY A 141 -17.44 -21.91 -16.55
N LYS A 142 -17.37 -20.57 -16.67
CA LYS A 142 -16.35 -19.85 -17.47
C LYS A 142 -15.04 -19.65 -16.71
N SER A 143 -14.99 -19.98 -15.43
CA SER A 143 -13.81 -19.83 -14.57
C SER A 143 -13.96 -20.71 -13.32
N PRO A 144 -12.92 -21.43 -12.87
CA PRO A 144 -12.94 -22.12 -11.58
C PRO A 144 -12.62 -21.18 -10.40
N PHE A 145 -12.21 -19.95 -10.68
CA PHE A 145 -11.87 -18.97 -9.65
C PHE A 145 -13.11 -18.55 -8.85
N ASP A 146 -13.06 -18.79 -7.54
CA ASP A 146 -14.09 -18.40 -6.59
C ASP A 146 -13.68 -17.14 -5.81
N PRO A 147 -14.32 -15.99 -6.05
CA PRO A 147 -14.00 -14.76 -5.33
C PRO A 147 -14.34 -14.82 -3.83
N ASP A 148 -15.27 -15.69 -3.39
CA ASP A 148 -15.59 -15.85 -1.97
C ASP A 148 -14.41 -16.49 -1.22
N ASN A 149 -13.77 -17.49 -1.83
CA ASN A 149 -12.54 -18.10 -1.29
C ASN A 149 -11.39 -17.09 -1.19
N LEU A 150 -11.22 -16.22 -2.19
CA LEU A 150 -10.21 -15.16 -2.13
C LEU A 150 -10.50 -14.22 -0.95
N ILE A 151 -11.73 -13.73 -0.81
CA ILE A 151 -12.11 -12.80 0.27
C ILE A 151 -11.93 -13.47 1.64
N SER A 152 -12.38 -14.70 1.80
CA SER A 152 -12.23 -15.48 3.04
C SER A 152 -10.75 -15.64 3.42
N ASN A 153 -9.90 -16.01 2.47
CA ASN A 153 -8.46 -16.17 2.70
C ASN A 153 -7.77 -14.85 3.05
N SER A 154 -8.09 -13.76 2.35
CA SER A 154 -7.56 -12.43 2.66
C SER A 154 -7.98 -11.97 4.06
N ARG A 155 -9.24 -12.16 4.43
CA ARG A 155 -9.74 -11.85 5.78
C ARG A 155 -9.05 -12.69 6.85
N ASN A 156 -8.87 -13.99 6.61
CA ASN A 156 -8.17 -14.87 7.53
C ASN A 156 -6.71 -14.46 7.74
N GLN A 157 -6.03 -13.95 6.71
CA GLN A 157 -4.68 -13.40 6.85
C GLN A 157 -4.67 -12.16 7.76
N LEU A 158 -5.60 -11.21 7.57
CA LEU A 158 -5.72 -10.04 8.44
C LEU A 158 -6.06 -10.43 9.88
N ASN A 159 -6.96 -11.41 10.07
CA ASN A 159 -7.38 -11.87 11.40
C ASN A 159 -6.22 -12.47 12.22
N LYS A 160 -5.17 -13.01 11.59
CA LYS A 160 -3.98 -13.50 12.31
C LYS A 160 -3.31 -12.39 13.11
N TYR A 161 -3.44 -11.14 12.70
CA TYR A 161 -2.85 -10.01 13.42
C TYR A 161 -3.55 -9.74 14.75
N PHE A 162 -4.86 -9.99 14.85
CA PHE A 162 -5.59 -9.89 16.11
C PHE A 162 -5.05 -10.87 17.14
N THR A 163 -4.90 -12.14 16.76
CA THR A 163 -4.45 -13.18 17.70
C THR A 163 -2.96 -13.13 17.98
N THR A 164 -2.14 -12.82 16.97
CA THR A 164 -0.67 -12.84 17.12
C THR A 164 -0.16 -11.61 17.88
N PHE A 165 -0.79 -10.44 17.67
CA PHE A 165 -0.29 -9.16 18.18
C PHE A 165 -1.22 -8.47 19.16
N GLY A 166 -2.38 -9.06 19.48
CA GLY A 166 -3.37 -8.45 20.40
C GLY A 166 -4.00 -7.19 19.84
N LEU A 167 -4.12 -7.09 18.52
CA LEU A 167 -4.65 -5.92 17.82
C LEU A 167 -6.18 -6.00 17.65
N THR A 168 -6.78 -4.85 17.37
CA THR A 168 -8.19 -4.73 16.95
C THR A 168 -8.27 -4.31 15.48
N SER A 169 -9.48 -4.35 14.90
CA SER A 169 -9.70 -3.91 13.51
C SER A 169 -9.27 -2.46 13.25
N ASN A 170 -9.26 -1.60 14.28
CA ASN A 170 -8.82 -0.21 14.20
C ASN A 170 -7.31 -0.04 14.02
N ASP A 171 -6.52 -1.09 14.23
CA ASP A 171 -5.06 -1.03 14.30
C ASP A 171 -4.38 -1.60 13.04
N ILE A 172 -5.15 -2.12 12.07
CA ILE A 172 -4.65 -2.72 10.84
C ILE A 172 -5.06 -1.86 9.65
N PHE A 173 -4.09 -1.44 8.85
CA PHE A 173 -4.28 -0.56 7.70
C PHE A 173 -3.86 -1.26 6.40
N LEU A 174 -4.61 -1.03 5.32
CA LEU A 174 -4.23 -1.46 3.97
C LEU A 174 -3.81 -0.24 3.16
N PHE A 175 -2.52 -0.13 2.86
CA PHE A 175 -1.97 0.91 2.01
C PHE A 175 -1.95 0.44 0.55
N LEU A 176 -2.75 1.11 -0.28
CA LEU A 176 -2.85 0.89 -1.72
C LEU A 176 -2.79 2.26 -2.41
N PRO A 177 -1.68 2.66 -3.04
CA PRO A 177 -1.53 4.01 -3.55
C PRO A 177 -2.69 4.48 -4.44
N THR A 178 -3.14 3.65 -5.38
CA THR A 178 -4.22 3.97 -6.32
C THR A 178 -5.04 2.74 -6.69
N LEU A 179 -6.22 2.98 -7.26
CA LEU A 179 -7.14 1.94 -7.73
C LEU A 179 -6.93 1.54 -9.20
N ALA A 180 -5.82 1.92 -9.86
CA ALA A 180 -5.68 1.75 -11.32
C ALA A 180 -5.88 0.32 -11.84
N LEU A 181 -5.52 -0.69 -11.05
CA LEU A 181 -5.75 -2.10 -11.40
C LEU A 181 -7.05 -2.69 -10.83
N VAL A 182 -7.77 -1.94 -10.02
CA VAL A 182 -9.04 -2.32 -9.39
C VAL A 182 -10.22 -1.71 -10.14
N HIS A 183 -10.14 -0.42 -10.47
CA HIS A 183 -11.16 0.32 -11.17
C HIS A 183 -10.96 0.23 -12.69
N ARG A 184 -11.97 -0.24 -13.42
CA ARG A 184 -11.97 -0.32 -14.88
C ARG A 184 -12.80 0.80 -15.50
N LYS A 185 -12.52 1.15 -16.76
CA LYS A 185 -13.25 2.22 -17.47
C LYS A 185 -14.77 2.06 -17.45
N LYS A 186 -15.26 0.81 -17.49
CA LYS A 186 -16.68 0.45 -17.49
C LYS A 186 -17.33 0.42 -16.11
N TYR A 187 -16.54 0.55 -15.03
CA TYR A 187 -17.04 0.52 -13.66
C TYR A 187 -17.56 1.89 -13.28
N LEU A 188 -18.66 1.91 -12.54
CA LEU A 188 -19.35 3.13 -12.12
C LEU A 188 -19.11 3.43 -10.64
N THR A 189 -18.62 2.44 -9.86
CA THR A 189 -18.29 2.58 -8.44
C THR A 189 -17.47 3.82 -8.16
N ASP A 190 -17.97 4.64 -7.25
CA ASP A 190 -17.31 5.83 -6.75
C ASP A 190 -16.34 5.52 -5.59
N LEU A 191 -15.58 6.52 -5.13
CA LEU A 191 -14.59 6.30 -4.09
C LEU A 191 -15.22 5.92 -2.73
N PRO A 192 -16.29 6.57 -2.24
CA PRO A 192 -17.02 6.13 -1.06
C PRO A 192 -17.51 4.67 -1.08
N GLU A 193 -18.00 4.20 -2.23
CA GLU A 193 -18.42 2.81 -2.40
C GLU A 193 -17.24 1.84 -2.31
N TYR A 194 -16.06 2.20 -2.84
CA TYR A 194 -14.84 1.40 -2.66
C TYR A 194 -14.45 1.25 -1.18
N TYR A 195 -14.53 2.32 -0.39
CA TYR A 195 -14.25 2.26 1.05
C TYR A 195 -15.26 1.39 1.80
N THR A 196 -16.56 1.55 1.49
CA THR A 196 -17.64 0.76 2.10
C THR A 196 -17.51 -0.72 1.76
N TYR A 197 -17.20 -1.02 0.50
CA TYR A 197 -16.98 -2.39 0.05
C TYR A 197 -15.75 -3.01 0.73
N PHE A 198 -14.63 -2.29 0.79
CA PHE A 198 -13.44 -2.73 1.54
C PHE A 198 -13.78 -3.05 3.00
N ALA A 199 -14.57 -2.21 3.67
CA ALA A 199 -14.95 -2.47 5.05
C ALA A 199 -15.75 -3.79 5.17
N SER A 200 -16.70 -4.01 4.25
CA SER A 200 -17.50 -5.24 4.24
C SER A 200 -16.68 -6.52 3.95
N THR A 201 -15.68 -6.45 3.06
CA THR A 201 -14.88 -7.61 2.67
C THR A 201 -13.76 -7.90 3.66
N SER A 202 -13.09 -6.86 4.16
CA SER A 202 -11.97 -6.99 5.09
C SER A 202 -12.39 -7.18 6.55
N GLY A 203 -13.53 -6.62 6.96
CA GLY A 203 -13.89 -6.48 8.38
C GLY A 203 -13.12 -5.36 9.11
N LEU A 204 -12.39 -4.52 8.37
CA LEU A 204 -11.69 -3.34 8.88
C LEU A 204 -12.55 -2.08 8.68
N PRO A 205 -12.31 -0.99 9.44
CA PRO A 205 -12.96 0.29 9.19
C PRO A 205 -12.67 0.82 7.79
N SER A 206 -13.63 1.53 7.19
CA SER A 206 -13.51 2.14 5.85
C SER A 206 -12.27 3.02 5.73
N GLU A 207 -11.96 3.80 6.77
CA GLU A 207 -10.81 4.71 6.80
C GLU A 207 -9.45 3.99 6.91
N ASN A 208 -9.45 2.67 7.16
CA ASN A 208 -8.22 1.89 7.21
C ASN A 208 -7.72 1.47 5.81
N LEU A 209 -8.48 1.74 4.74
CA LEU A 209 -7.96 1.72 3.37
C LEU A 209 -7.32 3.07 3.03
N ILE A 210 -6.00 3.05 2.83
CA ILE A 210 -5.20 4.24 2.56
C ILE A 210 -4.95 4.33 1.06
N LEU A 211 -5.73 5.17 0.38
CA LEU A 211 -5.55 5.56 -1.00
C LEU A 211 -4.91 6.94 -1.06
N LEU A 212 -4.00 7.16 -2.00
CA LEU A 212 -3.29 8.45 -2.15
C LEU A 212 -3.94 9.38 -3.18
N SER A 213 -4.84 8.89 -4.04
CA SER A 213 -5.43 9.68 -5.12
C SER A 213 -6.94 9.47 -5.24
N ASN A 214 -7.67 10.55 -5.52
CA ASN A 214 -9.08 10.52 -5.92
C ASN A 214 -9.24 10.02 -7.36
N ASN A 215 -8.18 10.11 -8.17
CA ASN A 215 -8.17 9.57 -9.53
C ASN A 215 -8.07 8.04 -9.48
N LYS A 216 -9.21 7.38 -9.58
CA LYS A 216 -9.35 5.92 -9.54
C LYS A 216 -8.56 5.19 -10.64
N ARG A 217 -8.15 5.89 -11.70
CA ARG A 217 -7.44 5.33 -12.87
C ARG A 217 -5.96 5.67 -12.89
N LEU A 218 -5.45 6.38 -11.89
CA LEU A 218 -4.06 6.84 -11.84
C LEU A 218 -3.08 5.66 -11.76
N ASP A 219 -2.46 5.29 -12.88
CA ASP A 219 -1.38 4.30 -12.92
C ASP A 219 -0.03 4.99 -12.67
N LEU A 220 0.50 4.80 -11.46
CA LEU A 220 1.77 5.38 -11.01
C LEU A 220 3.01 4.86 -11.76
N SER A 221 2.85 3.87 -12.64
CA SER A 221 3.96 3.46 -13.50
C SER A 221 4.21 4.45 -14.65
N TYR A 222 3.32 5.41 -14.89
CA TYR A 222 3.49 6.46 -15.89
C TYR A 222 3.69 7.82 -15.23
N LYS A 223 4.52 8.67 -15.85
CA LYS A 223 4.63 10.07 -15.44
C LYS A 223 3.34 10.80 -15.81
N THR A 224 2.76 11.50 -14.85
CA THR A 224 1.56 12.30 -15.04
C THR A 224 1.51 13.43 -14.02
N SER A 225 0.84 14.53 -14.38
CA SER A 225 0.54 15.64 -13.49
C SER A 225 -0.85 15.53 -12.84
N ASP A 226 -1.70 14.62 -13.34
CA ASP A 226 -3.08 14.43 -12.87
C ASP A 226 -3.14 13.51 -11.64
N LEU A 227 -2.63 14.02 -10.51
CA LEU A 227 -2.42 13.24 -9.29
C LEU A 227 -3.63 13.20 -8.35
N GLU A 228 -4.49 14.22 -8.38
CA GLU A 228 -5.68 14.38 -7.51
C GLU A 228 -5.50 13.86 -6.07
N PRO A 229 -4.53 14.36 -5.29
CA PRO A 229 -4.15 13.78 -4.00
C PRO A 229 -5.32 13.75 -2.98
N THR A 230 -5.41 12.67 -2.21
CA THR A 230 -6.28 12.58 -1.02
C THR A 230 -5.56 13.16 0.22
N ASP A 231 -6.18 13.00 1.40
CA ASP A 231 -5.57 13.25 2.71
C ASP A 231 -5.50 11.98 3.60
N ASN A 232 -5.69 10.78 3.01
CA ASN A 232 -5.80 9.55 3.80
C ASN A 232 -4.49 9.19 4.51
N PHE A 233 -3.33 9.46 3.88
CA PHE A 233 -2.05 9.18 4.51
C PHE A 233 -1.78 10.13 5.69
N GLU A 234 -2.13 11.41 5.56
CA GLU A 234 -2.08 12.38 6.65
C GLU A 234 -3.02 11.98 7.81
N LYS A 235 -4.22 11.49 7.49
CA LYS A 235 -5.16 10.93 8.48
C LYS A 235 -4.60 9.70 9.18
N LEU A 236 -3.97 8.78 8.44
CA LEU A 236 -3.25 7.64 9.02
C LEU A 236 -2.17 8.12 9.98
N MET A 237 -1.28 9.01 9.53
CA MET A 237 -0.18 9.53 10.35
C MET A 237 -0.69 10.21 11.61
N SER A 238 -1.74 11.03 11.50
CA SER A 238 -2.40 11.68 12.63
C SER A 238 -3.01 10.67 13.60
N LYS A 239 -3.66 9.61 13.10
CA LYS A 239 -4.24 8.53 13.90
C LYS A 239 -3.15 7.72 14.63
N LEU A 240 -2.01 7.47 13.99
CA LEU A 240 -0.87 6.80 14.64
C LEU A 240 -0.24 7.70 15.71
N ALA A 241 -0.14 9.01 15.45
CA ALA A 241 0.50 9.98 16.34
C ALA A 241 -0.16 10.13 17.72
N THR A 242 -1.43 9.75 17.86
CA THR A 242 -2.18 9.78 19.13
C THR A 242 -1.99 8.53 19.99
N ARG A 243 -1.28 7.50 19.49
CA ARG A 243 -0.98 6.25 20.22
C ARG A 243 0.35 6.32 20.96
#